data_AF-A0A1J1JGE4-F1
#
_entry.id   AF-A0A1J1JGE4-F1
#
_cell.length_a   1.000
_cell.length_b   1.000
_cell.length_c   1.000
_cell.angle_alpha   90.00
_cell.angle_beta   90.00
_cell.angle_gamma   90.00
#
_symmetry.space_group_name_H-M   'P 1'
#
loop_
_entity.id
_entity.type
_entity.pdbx_description
1 polymer ?
#
loop_
_entity_poly.entity_id
_entity_poly.type
_entity_poly.pdbx_seq_one_letter_code
_entity_poly.pdbx_strand_id
1 'polypeptide(L)'
;MANQYENITVDGKLTDWTQNERLDSVSGTGKAGYEIYGKYAADTYVFAFKADSTTIGANTTLWLNTDQNIGTGYKIWGWAGGAEYNVNFDSNGIPALYTGGEDETNPRIKVSDLDYTFDPDKKIVEFAVPVSQLQGTPKAVDAYIDINNTDFLPGSYASQKYTVSAPKVLIPRTDLSKKIGIVYSDTTAAKYFDKKAYTQLFLSAQSQAMQAGIPFDILNEDDLTDITKLVNYDSLVFPSLRNVPTSKLQAIENTLSDAVYDYKIGIVTAGDFLTNDENGNALPGDSYSRMRKLLDLTRVDGGGAGEWDSHSHRCN
;
A
#
# COMPACT_ATOMS: atom_id res chain seq x y z
N MET A 1 15.71 3.97 -30.37
CA MET A 1 16.31 3.27 -29.21
C MET A 1 15.30 3.44 -28.09
N ALA A 2 14.88 2.35 -27.44
CA ALA A 2 13.99 2.44 -26.29
C ALA A 2 14.76 3.03 -25.11
N ASN A 3 14.13 3.91 -24.33
CA ASN A 3 14.75 4.40 -23.11
C ASN A 3 14.48 3.42 -21.97
N GLN A 4 15.39 3.41 -21.00
CA GLN A 4 15.37 2.52 -19.86
C GLN A 4 15.25 3.31 -18.55
N TYR A 5 14.34 2.89 -17.69
CA TYR A 5 14.05 3.41 -16.36
C TYR A 5 14.28 2.29 -15.34
N GLU A 6 15.48 2.24 -14.78
CA GLU A 6 15.97 1.13 -13.97
C GLU A 6 15.87 -0.22 -14.71
N ASN A 7 14.94 -1.09 -14.30
CA ASN A 7 14.72 -2.40 -14.92
C ASN A 7 13.58 -2.40 -15.96
N ILE A 8 12.88 -1.28 -16.16
CA ILE A 8 11.82 -1.15 -17.16
C ILE A 8 12.37 -0.48 -18.42
N THR A 9 12.09 -1.04 -19.59
CA THR A 9 12.46 -0.53 -20.90
C THR A 9 11.20 -0.21 -21.67
N VAL A 10 11.00 1.04 -22.06
CA VAL A 10 9.79 1.48 -22.80
C VAL A 10 9.91 1.04 -24.28
N ASP A 11 9.58 -0.22 -24.57
CA ASP A 11 9.78 -0.88 -25.87
C ASP A 11 8.53 -1.56 -26.45
N GLY A 12 7.38 -1.38 -25.80
CA GLY A 12 6.10 -1.95 -26.19
C GLY A 12 5.95 -3.42 -25.79
N LYS A 13 6.66 -3.90 -24.77
CA LYS A 13 6.57 -5.28 -24.28
C LYS A 13 6.36 -5.30 -22.77
N LEU A 14 5.90 -6.45 -22.26
CA LEU A 14 5.66 -6.65 -20.83
C LEU A 14 6.71 -7.57 -20.17
N THR A 15 7.82 -7.87 -20.85
CA THR A 15 8.77 -8.91 -20.43
C THR A 15 9.56 -8.57 -19.15
N ASP A 16 9.66 -7.30 -18.85
CA ASP A 16 10.32 -6.66 -17.70
C ASP A 16 9.34 -6.31 -16.57
N TRP A 17 8.04 -6.42 -16.82
CA TRP A 17 6.98 -6.20 -15.85
C TRP A 17 6.67 -7.48 -15.06
N THR A 18 6.43 -7.30 -13.77
CA THR A 18 6.12 -8.37 -12.82
C THR A 18 4.67 -8.31 -12.37
N GLN A 19 4.18 -9.41 -11.80
CA GLN A 19 2.81 -9.46 -11.25
C GLN A 19 2.59 -8.43 -10.12
N ASN A 20 3.63 -8.06 -9.38
CA ASN A 20 3.54 -7.05 -8.32
C ASN A 20 3.36 -5.62 -8.86
N GLU A 21 3.74 -5.38 -10.11
CA GLU A 21 3.57 -4.09 -10.78
C GLU A 21 2.22 -4.02 -11.52
N ARG A 22 1.43 -5.11 -11.51
CA ARG A 22 0.09 -5.18 -12.10
C ARG A 22 -0.96 -4.59 -11.15
N LEU A 23 -1.40 -3.37 -11.46
CA LEU A 23 -2.30 -2.56 -10.63
C LEU A 23 -3.73 -3.10 -10.59
N ASP A 24 -4.18 -3.76 -11.66
CA ASP A 24 -5.53 -4.29 -11.79
C ASP A 24 -5.70 -5.73 -11.25
N SER A 25 -4.66 -6.27 -10.60
CA SER A 25 -4.67 -7.62 -10.05
C SER A 25 -5.44 -7.76 -8.73
N VAL A 26 -5.75 -6.65 -8.07
CA VAL A 26 -6.58 -6.63 -6.85
C VAL A 26 -8.02 -6.99 -7.19
N SER A 27 -8.61 -7.92 -6.45
CA SER A 27 -9.98 -8.40 -6.69
C SER A 27 -10.98 -7.26 -6.82
N GLY A 28 -11.77 -7.29 -7.90
CA GLY A 28 -12.80 -6.29 -8.19
C GLY A 28 -12.29 -4.98 -8.82
N THR A 29 -10.98 -4.78 -8.99
CA THR A 29 -10.42 -3.56 -9.59
C THR A 29 -10.12 -3.70 -11.08
N GLY A 30 -9.86 -4.92 -11.57
CA GLY A 30 -9.56 -5.18 -12.97
C GLY A 30 -10.77 -5.43 -13.87
N LYS A 31 -10.51 -5.42 -15.18
CA LYS A 31 -11.49 -5.71 -16.23
C LYS A 31 -10.94 -6.80 -17.14
N ALA A 32 -11.77 -7.80 -17.44
CA ALA A 32 -11.37 -8.88 -18.34
C ALA A 32 -10.95 -8.34 -19.72
N GLY A 33 -9.86 -8.89 -20.26
CA GLY A 33 -9.28 -8.44 -21.52
C GLY A 33 -8.29 -7.27 -21.41
N TYR A 34 -8.02 -6.79 -20.19
CA TYR A 34 -7.09 -5.71 -19.92
C TYR A 34 -6.06 -6.11 -18.86
N GLU A 35 -4.87 -5.50 -18.93
CA GLU A 35 -3.84 -5.57 -17.90
C GLU A 35 -3.23 -4.18 -17.74
N ILE A 36 -3.20 -3.66 -16.50
CA ILE A 36 -2.69 -2.33 -16.20
C ILE A 36 -1.49 -2.48 -15.28
N TYR A 37 -0.37 -1.89 -15.70
CA TYR A 37 0.85 -1.89 -14.93
C TYR A 37 1.30 -0.47 -14.59
N GLY A 38 1.96 -0.31 -13.45
CA GLY A 38 2.58 0.94 -13.07
C GLY A 38 3.70 0.77 -12.05
N LYS A 39 4.75 1.57 -12.23
CA LYS A 39 5.94 1.54 -11.38
C LYS A 39 6.53 2.93 -11.25
N TYR A 40 7.06 3.25 -10.07
CA TYR A 40 7.99 4.35 -9.90
C TYR A 40 9.43 3.82 -10.06
N ALA A 41 10.16 4.34 -11.04
CA ALA A 41 11.56 3.98 -11.32
C ALA A 41 12.31 5.20 -11.86
N ALA A 42 13.55 5.43 -11.40
CA ALA A 42 14.39 6.55 -11.85
C ALA A 42 13.67 7.91 -11.86
N ASP A 43 13.02 8.26 -10.74
CA ASP A 43 12.23 9.50 -10.58
C ASP A 43 11.17 9.73 -11.67
N THR A 44 10.59 8.64 -12.13
CA THR A 44 9.61 8.61 -13.21
C THR A 44 8.51 7.59 -12.88
N TYR A 45 7.25 7.96 -13.13
CA TYR A 45 6.15 7.00 -13.13
C TYR A 45 6.04 6.39 -14.52
N VAL A 46 6.34 5.10 -14.63
CA VAL A 46 6.21 4.34 -15.88
C VAL A 46 4.92 3.53 -15.81
N PHE A 47 4.17 3.51 -16.89
CA PHE A 47 2.92 2.78 -17.02
C PHE A 47 2.94 1.90 -18.26
N ALA A 48 2.24 0.76 -18.19
CA ALA A 48 1.94 -0.06 -19.36
C ALA A 48 0.48 -0.48 -19.36
N PHE A 49 -0.17 -0.34 -20.52
CA PHE A 49 -1.53 -0.80 -20.74
C PHE A 49 -1.52 -1.91 -21.78
N LYS A 50 -2.20 -3.01 -21.49
CA LYS A 50 -2.46 -4.09 -22.43
C LYS A 50 -3.96 -4.28 -22.63
N ALA A 51 -4.35 -4.51 -23.87
CA ALA A 51 -5.71 -4.89 -24.28
C ALA A 51 -5.66 -6.09 -25.23
N ASP A 52 -6.47 -7.12 -24.97
CA ASP A 52 -6.42 -8.36 -25.75
C ASP A 52 -7.04 -8.21 -27.16
N SER A 53 -8.15 -7.50 -27.27
CA SER A 53 -8.94 -7.40 -28.50
C SER A 53 -9.04 -5.99 -29.08
N THR A 54 -8.84 -4.95 -28.26
CA THR A 54 -8.98 -3.54 -28.66
C THR A 54 -7.61 -2.91 -28.94
N THR A 55 -7.52 -2.07 -29.96
CA THR A 55 -6.30 -1.30 -30.24
C THR A 55 -6.34 -0.04 -29.38
N ILE A 56 -5.29 0.20 -28.60
CA ILE A 56 -5.13 1.36 -27.74
C ILE A 56 -4.76 2.56 -28.61
N GLY A 57 -5.47 3.67 -28.47
CA GLY A 57 -5.28 4.83 -29.32
C GLY A 57 -6.02 6.06 -28.81
N ALA A 58 -6.54 6.85 -29.74
CA ALA A 58 -7.17 8.14 -29.46
C ALA A 58 -8.25 8.05 -28.36
N ASN A 59 -8.31 9.10 -27.54
CA ASN A 59 -9.19 9.20 -26.38
C ASN A 59 -8.91 8.17 -25.28
N THR A 60 -7.74 7.53 -25.27
CA THR A 60 -7.23 6.88 -24.07
C THR A 60 -6.75 7.96 -23.11
N THR A 61 -7.15 7.89 -21.85
CA THR A 61 -6.72 8.82 -20.81
C THR A 61 -6.25 8.10 -19.56
N LEU A 62 -5.14 8.57 -18.98
CA LEU A 62 -4.73 8.28 -17.61
C LEU A 62 -4.83 9.57 -16.81
N TRP A 63 -5.79 9.64 -15.89
CA TRP A 63 -5.93 10.72 -14.93
C TRP A 63 -5.04 10.48 -13.72
N LEU A 64 -4.26 11.48 -13.34
CA LEU A 64 -3.30 11.43 -12.24
C LEU A 64 -3.69 12.43 -11.16
N ASN A 65 -4.07 11.91 -10.00
CA ASN A 65 -4.16 12.67 -8.76
C ASN A 65 -2.79 12.57 -8.06
N THR A 66 -2.06 13.68 -8.06
CA THR A 66 -0.67 13.74 -7.64
C THR A 66 -0.48 14.10 -6.18
N ASP A 67 -1.46 14.75 -5.56
CA ASP A 67 -1.44 15.06 -4.12
C ASP A 67 -2.28 14.05 -3.29
N GLN A 68 -2.87 13.05 -3.94
CA GLN A 68 -3.82 12.06 -3.41
C GLN A 68 -5.02 12.69 -2.69
N ASN A 69 -5.33 13.95 -3.01
CA ASN A 69 -6.45 14.67 -2.43
C ASN A 69 -7.58 14.76 -3.45
N ILE A 70 -8.66 14.01 -3.21
CA ILE A 70 -9.83 14.07 -4.08
C ILE A 70 -10.57 15.41 -3.97
N GLY A 71 -10.23 16.31 -3.06
CA GLY A 71 -10.83 17.64 -2.95
C GLY A 71 -10.25 18.67 -3.93
N THR A 72 -9.08 18.39 -4.50
CA THR A 72 -8.32 19.26 -5.40
C THR A 72 -8.33 18.70 -6.83
N GLY A 73 -7.81 19.47 -7.78
CA GLY A 73 -7.70 19.05 -9.18
C GLY A 73 -9.02 18.99 -9.94
N TYR A 74 -8.94 18.41 -11.14
CA TYR A 74 -10.07 18.21 -12.04
C TYR A 74 -10.95 17.04 -11.59
N LYS A 75 -12.28 17.22 -11.73
CA LYS A 75 -13.28 16.22 -11.41
C LYS A 75 -13.78 15.51 -12.66
N ILE A 76 -13.45 14.24 -12.79
CA ILE A 76 -13.94 13.39 -13.89
C ILE A 76 -15.47 13.28 -13.75
N TRP A 77 -16.18 13.69 -14.80
CA TRP A 77 -17.65 13.82 -14.82
C TRP A 77 -18.23 14.68 -13.68
N GLY A 78 -17.43 15.59 -13.12
CA GLY A 78 -17.86 16.48 -12.03
C GLY A 78 -17.91 15.84 -10.64
N TRP A 79 -17.54 14.57 -10.47
CA TRP A 79 -17.58 13.92 -9.16
C TRP A 79 -16.36 13.04 -8.83
N ALA A 80 -15.76 12.38 -9.82
CA ALA A 80 -14.74 11.37 -9.56
C ALA A 80 -13.32 11.94 -9.49
N GLY A 81 -12.47 11.30 -8.69
CA GLY A 81 -11.06 11.62 -8.57
C GLY A 81 -10.80 13.03 -8.03
N GLY A 82 -9.81 13.69 -8.63
CA GLY A 82 -9.25 14.98 -8.23
C GLY A 82 -7.88 15.09 -8.90
N ALA A 83 -7.87 15.14 -10.23
CA ALA A 83 -6.67 14.94 -11.03
C ALA A 83 -6.01 16.28 -11.38
N GLU A 84 -4.76 16.49 -10.97
CA GLU A 84 -3.98 17.67 -11.37
C GLU A 84 -3.45 17.53 -12.81
N TYR A 85 -3.23 16.28 -13.23
CA TYR A 85 -2.63 15.95 -14.52
C TYR A 85 -3.40 14.82 -15.22
N ASN A 86 -3.24 14.74 -16.53
CA ASN A 86 -3.66 13.57 -17.30
C ASN A 86 -2.68 13.30 -18.43
N VAL A 87 -2.47 12.02 -18.74
CA VAL A 87 -1.89 11.59 -20.02
C VAL A 87 -3.05 11.34 -20.96
N ASN A 88 -3.13 12.10 -22.05
CA ASN A 88 -4.19 11.93 -23.04
C ASN A 88 -3.60 11.58 -24.40
N PHE A 89 -4.22 10.61 -25.06
CA PHE A 89 -3.84 10.14 -26.39
C PHE A 89 -4.61 10.97 -27.41
N ASP A 90 -3.88 11.73 -28.24
CA ASP A 90 -4.46 12.63 -29.23
C ASP A 90 -5.20 11.87 -30.36
N SER A 91 -5.69 12.59 -31.38
CA SER A 91 -6.38 11.97 -32.53
C SER A 91 -5.52 10.97 -33.31
N ASN A 92 -4.19 11.01 -33.17
CA ASN A 92 -3.25 10.07 -33.78
C ASN A 92 -2.88 8.92 -32.83
N GLY A 93 -3.41 8.92 -31.60
CA GLY A 93 -3.07 7.98 -30.54
C GLY A 93 -1.71 8.25 -29.90
N ILE A 94 -1.20 9.48 -29.98
CA ILE A 94 0.09 9.86 -29.39
C ILE A 94 -0.17 10.36 -27.96
N PRO A 95 0.42 9.73 -26.93
CA PRO A 95 0.30 10.19 -25.55
C PRO A 95 1.13 11.44 -25.30
N ALA A 96 0.56 12.39 -24.59
CA ALA A 96 1.27 13.54 -24.03
C ALA A 96 0.72 13.87 -22.64
N LEU A 97 1.52 14.57 -21.83
CA LEU A 97 1.10 15.03 -20.50
C LEU A 97 0.35 16.36 -20.63
N TYR A 98 -0.75 16.47 -19.92
CA TYR A 98 -1.59 17.64 -19.82
C TYR A 98 -1.90 17.96 -18.36
N THR A 99 -2.23 19.22 -18.11
CA THR A 99 -2.97 19.65 -16.91
C THR A 99 -4.37 20.14 -17.33
N GLY A 100 -5.26 20.34 -16.38
CA GLY A 100 -6.67 20.60 -16.63
C GLY A 100 -7.45 19.33 -17.03
N GLY A 101 -8.60 19.50 -17.68
CA GLY A 101 -9.51 18.42 -18.04
C GLY A 101 -10.21 18.63 -19.39
N GLU A 102 -11.34 17.97 -19.58
CA GLU A 102 -12.08 17.99 -20.86
C GLU A 102 -13.15 19.08 -20.93
N ASP A 103 -13.37 19.82 -19.85
CA ASP A 103 -14.41 20.82 -19.78
C ASP A 103 -13.95 22.18 -20.36
N GLU A 104 -14.93 22.98 -20.82
CA GLU A 104 -14.68 24.29 -21.42
C GLU A 104 -14.05 25.29 -20.42
N THR A 105 -14.30 25.09 -19.12
CA THR A 105 -13.86 25.98 -18.04
C THR A 105 -12.43 25.70 -17.54
N ASN A 106 -11.93 24.50 -17.81
CA ASN A 106 -10.64 23.96 -17.41
C ASN A 106 -10.12 23.03 -18.52
N PRO A 107 -9.84 23.57 -19.72
CA PRO A 107 -9.42 22.76 -20.86
C PRO A 107 -8.03 22.17 -20.67
N ARG A 108 -7.76 21.05 -21.34
CA ARG A 108 -6.43 20.43 -21.36
C ARG A 108 -5.37 21.40 -21.88
N ILE A 109 -4.33 21.62 -21.07
CA ILE A 109 -3.15 22.39 -21.46
C ILE A 109 -1.96 21.44 -21.50
N LYS A 110 -1.34 21.30 -22.67
CA LYS A 110 -0.19 20.41 -22.86
C LYS A 110 0.99 20.89 -22.01
N VAL A 111 1.53 19.97 -21.21
CA VAL A 111 2.70 20.18 -20.37
C VAL A 111 3.96 19.75 -21.12
N SER A 112 3.93 18.54 -21.70
CA SER A 112 5.11 17.93 -22.33
C SER A 112 4.73 16.77 -23.26
N ASP A 113 5.63 16.46 -24.18
CA ASP A 113 5.66 15.15 -24.83
C ASP A 113 6.19 14.09 -23.86
N LEU A 114 5.72 12.86 -24.04
CA LEU A 114 6.17 11.72 -23.25
C LEU A 114 7.06 10.80 -24.07
N ASP A 115 7.90 10.06 -23.37
CA ASP A 115 8.53 8.88 -23.92
C ASP A 115 7.52 7.73 -23.90
N TYR A 116 7.31 7.10 -25.06
CA TYR A 116 6.33 6.04 -25.22
C TYR A 116 6.71 5.10 -26.37
N THR A 117 6.26 3.85 -26.26
CA THR A 117 6.36 2.86 -27.33
C THR A 117 5.11 1.99 -27.34
N PHE A 118 4.59 1.71 -28.54
CA PHE A 118 3.56 0.69 -28.74
C PHE A 118 4.19 -0.61 -29.23
N ASP A 119 3.54 -1.74 -28.95
CA ASP A 119 3.76 -2.94 -29.75
C ASP A 119 3.25 -2.72 -31.20
N PRO A 120 3.64 -3.60 -32.14
CA PRO A 120 3.24 -3.46 -33.55
C PRO A 120 1.72 -3.40 -33.78
N ASP A 121 0.93 -4.09 -32.96
CA ASP A 121 -0.53 -4.17 -33.11
C ASP A 121 -1.29 -3.12 -32.28
N LYS A 122 -0.56 -2.27 -31.54
CA LYS A 122 -1.06 -1.30 -30.56
C LYS A 122 -2.02 -1.93 -29.53
N LYS A 123 -1.74 -3.17 -29.13
CA LYS A 123 -2.36 -3.86 -28.01
C LYS A 123 -1.67 -3.57 -26.69
N ILE A 124 -0.41 -3.15 -26.75
CA ILE A 124 0.41 -2.77 -25.60
C ILE A 124 0.95 -1.37 -25.87
N VAL A 125 0.87 -0.51 -24.87
CA VAL A 125 1.59 0.77 -24.85
C VAL A 125 2.31 0.91 -23.53
N GLU A 126 3.54 1.37 -23.60
CA GLU A 126 4.33 1.80 -22.45
C GLU A 126 4.60 3.29 -22.59
N PHE A 127 4.57 4.02 -21.47
CA PHE A 127 4.93 5.43 -21.46
C PHE A 127 5.40 5.87 -20.08
N ALA A 128 6.20 6.93 -20.07
CA ALA A 128 6.91 7.41 -18.89
C ALA A 128 6.51 8.86 -18.57
N VAL A 129 6.15 9.13 -17.31
CA VAL A 129 5.77 10.44 -16.78
C VAL A 129 6.82 10.89 -15.74
N PRO A 130 7.79 11.75 -16.12
CA PRO A 130 8.82 12.22 -15.21
C PRO A 130 8.24 13.01 -14.03
N VAL A 131 8.71 12.73 -12.81
CA VAL A 131 8.27 13.45 -11.59
C VAL A 131 8.58 14.94 -11.67
N SER A 132 9.64 15.32 -12.39
CA SER A 132 10.03 16.72 -12.62
C SER A 132 8.99 17.53 -13.40
N GLN A 133 8.06 16.88 -14.11
CA GLN A 133 6.96 17.52 -14.83
C GLN A 133 5.69 17.64 -13.97
N LEU A 134 5.67 17.00 -12.79
CA LEU A 134 4.55 17.01 -11.85
C LEU A 134 4.85 17.97 -10.70
N GLN A 135 3.91 18.88 -10.44
CA GLN A 135 4.02 19.78 -9.30
C GLN A 135 4.03 19.01 -7.97
N GLY A 136 4.77 19.52 -6.99
CA GLY A 136 4.86 18.93 -5.66
C GLY A 136 5.79 17.73 -5.52
N THR A 137 6.46 17.28 -6.60
CA THR A 137 7.38 16.11 -6.58
C THR A 137 6.74 14.90 -5.90
N PRO A 138 5.59 14.42 -6.40
CA PRO A 138 4.80 13.41 -5.73
C PRO A 138 5.59 12.14 -5.47
N LYS A 139 5.32 11.52 -4.32
CA LYS A 139 5.86 10.20 -3.94
C LYS A 139 4.83 9.09 -4.04
N ALA A 140 3.58 9.44 -4.33
CA ALA A 140 2.55 8.51 -4.76
C ALA A 140 1.58 9.25 -5.69
N VAL A 141 1.03 8.55 -6.66
CA VAL A 141 -0.04 9.06 -7.53
C VAL A 141 -1.19 8.08 -7.52
N ASP A 142 -2.40 8.60 -7.43
CA ASP A 142 -3.60 7.82 -7.70
C ASP A 142 -3.98 7.97 -9.17
N ALA A 143 -4.40 6.87 -9.78
CA ALA A 143 -4.63 6.74 -11.20
C ALA A 143 -6.05 6.24 -11.49
N TYR A 144 -6.65 6.86 -12.50
CA TYR A 144 -7.89 6.44 -13.15
C TYR A 144 -7.66 6.38 -14.65
N ILE A 145 -8.07 5.31 -15.30
CA ILE A 145 -7.75 5.02 -16.71
C ILE A 145 -9.01 4.79 -17.50
N ASP A 146 -9.13 5.44 -18.65
CA ASP A 146 -10.09 5.07 -19.68
C ASP A 146 -9.33 4.71 -20.95
N ILE A 147 -9.64 3.55 -21.53
CA ILE A 147 -9.09 3.14 -22.82
C ILE A 147 -10.10 3.53 -23.90
N ASN A 148 -9.66 4.37 -24.83
CA ASN A 148 -10.44 4.91 -25.96
C ASN A 148 -11.79 5.55 -25.55
N ASN A 149 -11.93 6.01 -24.31
CA ASN A 149 -13.19 6.49 -23.72
C ASN A 149 -14.35 5.46 -23.77
N THR A 150 -14.04 4.16 -23.78
CA THR A 150 -15.03 3.08 -23.76
C THR A 150 -14.88 2.16 -22.56
N ASP A 151 -13.65 1.94 -22.11
CA ASP A 151 -13.33 0.98 -21.06
C ASP A 151 -12.68 1.69 -19.87
N PHE A 152 -13.46 1.81 -18.78
CA PHE A 152 -13.06 2.50 -17.57
C PHE A 152 -12.46 1.53 -16.54
N LEU A 153 -11.27 1.87 -16.05
CA LEU A 153 -10.41 1.09 -15.17
C LEU A 153 -9.89 2.01 -14.05
N PRO A 154 -10.15 1.74 -12.76
CA PRO A 154 -10.83 0.56 -12.24
C PRO A 154 -12.33 0.56 -12.56
N GLY A 155 -12.98 -0.61 -12.41
CA GLY A 155 -14.39 -0.81 -12.75
C GLY A 155 -15.38 0.12 -12.03
N SER A 156 -14.97 0.78 -10.95
CA SER A 156 -15.74 1.86 -10.30
C SER A 156 -14.85 3.02 -9.83
N TYR A 157 -14.94 4.17 -10.50
CA TYR A 157 -14.22 5.39 -10.08
C TYR A 157 -14.76 6.00 -8.77
N ALA A 158 -15.93 5.57 -8.31
CA ALA A 158 -16.55 6.05 -7.07
C ALA A 158 -15.94 5.45 -5.81
N SER A 159 -15.38 4.24 -5.92
CA SER A 159 -14.92 3.47 -4.76
C SER A 159 -13.51 2.93 -4.92
N GLN A 160 -12.95 2.98 -6.13
CA GLN A 160 -11.66 2.38 -6.44
C GLN A 160 -10.76 3.37 -7.18
N LYS A 161 -9.46 3.14 -7.05
CA LYS A 161 -8.38 3.83 -7.74
C LYS A 161 -7.18 2.89 -7.81
N TYR A 162 -6.30 3.10 -8.77
CA TYR A 162 -4.97 2.50 -8.72
C TYR A 162 -4.02 3.45 -8.02
N THR A 163 -2.97 2.95 -7.37
CA THR A 163 -1.95 3.78 -6.75
C THR A 163 -0.57 3.28 -7.14
N VAL A 164 0.27 4.18 -7.61
CA VAL A 164 1.70 3.90 -7.86
C VAL A 164 2.50 4.76 -6.88
N SER A 165 3.39 4.13 -6.11
CA SER A 165 4.19 4.81 -5.09
C SER A 165 5.67 4.69 -5.39
N ALA A 166 6.42 5.74 -5.06
CA ALA A 166 7.86 5.69 -4.97
C ALA A 166 8.28 4.65 -3.93
N PRO A 167 9.42 3.96 -4.13
CA PRO A 167 9.99 3.12 -3.10
C PRO A 167 10.15 3.93 -1.81
N LYS A 168 9.69 3.36 -0.70
CA LYS A 168 9.86 3.99 0.59
C LYS A 168 11.34 4.02 0.93
N VAL A 169 11.86 5.21 1.26
CA VAL A 169 13.23 5.34 1.75
C VAL A 169 13.27 4.80 3.17
N LEU A 170 13.86 3.62 3.33
CA LEU A 170 13.99 2.97 4.63
C LEU A 170 15.17 3.58 5.39
N ILE A 171 14.93 3.87 6.66
CA ILE A 171 15.95 4.35 7.59
C ILE A 171 16.89 3.18 7.89
N PRO A 172 18.21 3.33 7.75
CA PRO A 172 19.13 2.24 8.00
C PRO A 172 19.13 1.82 9.47
N ARG A 173 19.34 0.52 9.73
CA ARG A 173 19.59 0.01 11.08
C ARG A 173 20.85 0.67 11.64
N THR A 174 20.76 1.19 12.86
CA THR A 174 21.91 1.73 13.59
C THR A 174 22.60 0.68 14.45
N ASP A 175 21.88 -0.40 14.78
CA ASP A 175 22.39 -1.56 15.51
C ASP A 175 22.18 -2.82 14.66
N LEU A 176 23.26 -3.58 14.44
CA LEU A 176 23.27 -4.82 13.67
C LEU A 176 23.41 -6.06 14.56
N SER A 177 23.49 -5.87 15.89
CA SER A 177 23.50 -6.97 16.84
C SER A 177 22.18 -7.74 16.80
N LYS A 178 22.26 -9.05 17.05
CA LYS A 178 21.08 -9.91 17.07
C LYS A 178 20.36 -9.79 18.40
N LYS A 179 19.17 -9.18 18.40
CA LYS A 179 18.39 -8.94 19.61
C LYS A 179 16.89 -8.83 19.33
N ILE A 180 16.11 -9.07 20.38
CA ILE A 180 14.64 -8.92 20.35
C ILE A 180 14.18 -7.76 21.24
N GLY A 181 13.05 -7.16 20.90
CA GLY A 181 12.35 -6.23 21.79
C GLY A 181 11.23 -6.97 22.52
N ILE A 182 11.23 -7.01 23.85
CA ILE A 182 10.13 -7.59 24.63
C ILE A 182 9.25 -6.44 25.14
N VAL A 183 8.00 -6.42 24.72
CA VAL A 183 7.10 -5.29 24.94
C VAL A 183 6.28 -5.48 26.20
N TYR A 184 6.34 -4.51 27.11
CA TYR A 184 5.43 -4.37 28.24
C TYR A 184 4.30 -3.40 27.88
N SER A 185 3.06 -3.83 28.04
CA SER A 185 1.87 -2.99 27.84
C SER A 185 1.28 -2.58 29.17
N ASP A 186 1.41 -1.30 29.52
CA ASP A 186 0.76 -0.74 30.69
C ASP A 186 -0.77 -0.83 30.59
N THR A 187 -1.34 -0.63 29.39
CA THR A 187 -2.79 -0.71 29.21
C THR A 187 -3.31 -2.14 29.35
N THR A 188 -2.62 -3.13 28.78
CA THR A 188 -2.98 -4.54 28.96
C THR A 188 -2.76 -4.95 30.42
N ALA A 189 -1.68 -4.53 31.07
CA ALA A 189 -1.45 -4.80 32.49
C ALA A 189 -2.57 -4.25 33.38
N ALA A 190 -3.10 -3.06 33.07
CA ALA A 190 -4.20 -2.42 33.81
C ALA A 190 -5.56 -3.11 33.60
N LYS A 191 -5.72 -3.84 32.49
CA LYS A 191 -6.96 -4.56 32.13
C LYS A 191 -6.86 -6.07 32.24
N TYR A 192 -5.70 -6.58 32.64
CA TYR A 192 -5.49 -8.00 32.89
C TYR A 192 -6.27 -8.45 34.12
N PHE A 193 -6.59 -9.74 34.20
CA PHE A 193 -7.35 -10.30 35.33
C PHE A 193 -6.62 -10.12 36.67
N ASP A 194 -5.29 -10.07 36.65
CA ASP A 194 -4.44 -9.74 37.78
C ASP A 194 -3.10 -9.14 37.28
N LYS A 195 -2.70 -7.99 37.83
CA LYS A 195 -1.49 -7.29 37.40
C LYS A 195 -0.21 -8.08 37.69
N LYS A 196 -0.17 -8.86 38.79
CA LYS A 196 0.98 -9.72 39.08
C LYS A 196 1.07 -10.87 38.09
N ALA A 197 -0.07 -11.44 37.68
CA ALA A 197 -0.11 -12.46 36.63
C ALA A 197 0.41 -11.94 35.29
N TYR A 198 0.01 -10.72 34.88
CA TYR A 198 0.58 -10.08 33.68
C TYR A 198 2.10 -9.89 33.81
N THR A 199 2.55 -9.41 34.98
CA THR A 199 3.98 -9.21 35.25
C THR A 199 4.76 -10.52 35.22
N GLN A 200 4.19 -11.61 35.75
CA GLN A 200 4.79 -12.94 35.68
C GLN A 200 4.87 -13.47 34.25
N LEU A 201 3.84 -13.26 33.43
CA LEU A 201 3.87 -13.60 32.00
C LEU A 201 4.98 -12.84 31.28
N PHE A 202 5.09 -11.53 31.52
CA PHE A 202 6.15 -10.70 30.96
C PHE A 202 7.56 -11.13 31.41
N LEU A 203 7.75 -11.43 32.70
CA LEU A 203 9.01 -11.96 33.23
C LEU A 203 9.34 -13.35 32.68
N SER A 204 8.33 -14.16 32.38
CA SER A 204 8.53 -15.48 31.79
C SER A 204 9.13 -15.39 30.39
N ALA A 205 8.70 -14.42 29.58
CA ALA A 205 9.27 -14.17 28.26
C ALA A 205 10.74 -13.75 28.34
N GLN A 206 11.07 -12.86 29.29
CA GLN A 206 12.46 -12.48 29.56
C GLN A 206 13.31 -13.68 30.00
N SER A 207 12.79 -14.49 30.93
CA SER A 207 13.48 -15.70 31.41
C SER A 207 13.76 -16.69 30.29
N GLN A 208 12.80 -16.90 29.38
CA GLN A 208 12.98 -17.74 28.20
C GLN A 208 14.06 -17.18 27.27
N ALA A 209 14.05 -15.87 27.00
CA ALA A 209 15.08 -15.23 26.18
C ALA A 209 16.49 -15.39 26.81
N MET A 210 16.62 -15.16 28.12
CA MET A 210 17.88 -15.36 28.85
C MET A 210 18.38 -16.81 28.77
N GLN A 211 17.49 -17.79 28.99
CA GLN A 211 17.84 -19.21 28.91
C GLN A 211 18.26 -19.63 27.50
N ALA A 212 17.66 -19.02 26.48
CA ALA A 212 18.03 -19.21 25.08
C ALA A 212 19.30 -18.43 24.67
N GLY A 213 19.88 -17.61 25.56
CA GLY A 213 21.03 -16.77 25.27
C GLY A 213 20.73 -15.64 24.26
N ILE A 214 19.47 -15.23 24.15
CA ILE A 214 19.02 -14.20 23.21
C ILE A 214 19.08 -12.84 23.94
N PRO A 215 19.91 -11.88 23.47
CA PRO A 215 19.88 -10.51 23.98
C PRO A 215 18.52 -9.84 23.72
N PHE A 216 18.04 -9.05 24.69
CA PHE A 216 16.79 -8.33 24.54
C PHE A 216 16.80 -6.98 25.24
N ASP A 217 16.01 -6.06 24.70
CA ASP A 217 15.64 -4.82 25.37
C ASP A 217 14.16 -4.90 25.79
N ILE A 218 13.80 -4.13 26.83
CA ILE A 218 12.41 -3.94 27.21
C ILE A 218 11.87 -2.69 26.51
N LEU A 219 10.73 -2.85 25.86
CA LEU A 219 10.02 -1.78 25.17
C LEU A 219 8.66 -1.52 25.83
N ASN A 220 8.10 -0.35 25.58
CA ASN A 220 6.74 0.03 26.00
C ASN A 220 5.87 0.45 24.80
N GLU A 221 4.65 0.88 25.07
CA GLU A 221 3.71 1.32 24.02
C GLU A 221 4.12 2.62 23.31
N ASP A 222 4.90 3.50 23.95
CA ASP A 222 5.46 4.69 23.28
C ASP A 222 6.51 4.29 22.24
N ASP A 223 7.36 3.33 22.58
CA ASP A 223 8.39 2.81 21.67
C ASP A 223 7.79 2.19 20.41
N LEU A 224 6.58 1.64 20.50
CA LEU A 224 5.85 1.08 19.35
C LEU A 224 5.40 2.13 18.34
N THR A 225 5.54 3.42 18.64
CA THR A 225 5.22 4.52 17.72
C THR A 225 6.46 5.01 16.94
N ASP A 226 7.64 4.47 17.23
CA ASP A 226 8.91 4.94 16.68
C ASP A 226 9.63 3.87 15.87
N ILE A 227 9.49 3.93 14.54
CA ILE A 227 10.16 3.01 13.64
C ILE A 227 11.68 3.11 13.71
N THR A 228 12.24 4.28 14.06
CA THR A 228 13.69 4.49 14.18
C THR A 228 14.28 3.72 15.36
N LYS A 229 13.44 3.39 16.35
CA LYS A 229 13.77 2.47 17.42
C LYS A 229 13.58 1.02 16.99
N LEU A 230 12.39 0.68 16.46
CA LEU A 230 12.02 -0.72 16.19
C LEU A 230 12.89 -1.38 15.11
N VAL A 231 13.35 -0.61 14.12
CA VAL A 231 14.24 -1.05 13.03
C VAL A 231 15.50 -1.79 13.51
N ASN A 232 15.94 -1.54 14.75
CA ASN A 232 17.13 -2.14 15.35
C ASN A 232 16.91 -3.51 16.00
N TYR A 233 15.69 -4.07 15.93
CA TYR A 233 15.37 -5.40 16.45
C TYR A 233 15.13 -6.39 15.31
N ASP A 234 15.48 -7.66 15.52
CA ASP A 234 15.16 -8.72 14.55
C ASP A 234 13.73 -9.25 14.74
N SER A 235 13.21 -9.19 15.97
CA SER A 235 11.85 -9.60 16.29
C SER A 235 11.31 -8.82 17.48
N LEU A 236 10.00 -8.62 17.49
CA LEU A 236 9.25 -8.03 18.60
C LEU A 236 8.41 -9.11 19.27
N VAL A 237 8.58 -9.26 20.57
CA VAL A 237 7.87 -10.22 21.40
C VAL A 237 6.86 -9.49 22.26
N PHE A 238 5.60 -9.89 22.13
CA PHE A 238 4.46 -9.36 22.86
C PHE A 238 3.87 -10.47 23.72
N PRO A 239 4.28 -10.59 25.00
CA PRO A 239 3.73 -11.62 25.88
C PRO A 239 2.21 -11.54 25.99
N SER A 240 1.66 -10.32 26.00
CA SER A 240 0.27 -10.02 25.67
C SER A 240 0.14 -8.51 25.44
N LEU A 241 -0.55 -8.13 24.35
CA LEU A 241 -0.86 -6.75 23.97
C LEU A 241 -2.30 -6.68 23.45
N ARG A 242 -3.27 -6.99 24.31
CA ARG A 242 -4.70 -6.97 23.95
C ARG A 242 -5.23 -5.54 23.87
N ASN A 243 -4.88 -4.74 24.87
CA ASN A 243 -5.36 -3.37 25.06
C ASN A 243 -4.30 -2.38 24.58
N VAL A 244 -4.74 -1.22 24.09
CA VAL A 244 -3.88 -0.14 23.62
C VAL A 244 -4.57 1.21 23.78
N PRO A 245 -3.84 2.31 24.07
CA PRO A 245 -4.41 3.64 24.04
C PRO A 245 -4.91 3.99 22.64
N THR A 246 -6.19 4.37 22.53
CA THR A 246 -6.82 4.74 21.26
C THR A 246 -6.06 5.89 20.58
N SER A 247 -5.48 6.81 21.35
CA SER A 247 -4.67 7.91 20.83
C SER A 247 -3.35 7.47 20.17
N LYS A 248 -2.84 6.29 20.51
CA LYS A 248 -1.60 5.72 19.95
C LYS A 248 -1.86 4.66 18.87
N LEU A 249 -3.06 4.11 18.81
CA LEU A 249 -3.43 2.99 17.96
C LEU A 249 -2.97 3.15 16.50
N GLN A 250 -3.30 4.29 15.88
CA GLN A 250 -2.92 4.53 14.48
C GLN A 250 -1.40 4.60 14.27
N ALA A 251 -0.68 5.25 15.19
CA ALA A 251 0.78 5.38 15.10
C ALA A 251 1.48 4.02 15.30
N ILE A 252 0.97 3.21 16.23
CA ILE A 252 1.44 1.84 16.47
C ILE A 252 1.18 0.96 15.24
N GLU A 253 -0.01 1.02 14.65
CA GLU A 253 -0.34 0.25 13.45
C GLU A 253 0.54 0.59 12.26
N ASN A 254 0.80 1.88 12.03
CA ASN A 254 1.68 2.33 10.96
C ASN A 254 3.10 1.80 11.20
N THR A 255 3.63 2.00 12.42
CA THR A 255 4.98 1.57 12.79
C THR A 255 5.16 0.06 12.72
N LEU A 256 4.18 -0.74 13.18
CA LEU A 256 4.24 -2.19 13.09
C LEU A 256 4.05 -2.70 11.66
N SER A 257 3.24 -2.02 10.84
CA SER A 257 3.15 -2.32 9.40
C SER A 257 4.50 -2.12 8.73
N ASP A 258 5.17 -1.01 9.02
CA ASP A 258 6.52 -0.74 8.51
C ASP A 258 7.52 -1.80 8.99
N ALA A 259 7.52 -2.10 10.28
CA ALA A 259 8.40 -3.10 10.87
C ALA A 259 8.27 -4.46 10.16
N VAL A 260 7.05 -4.95 9.94
CA VAL A 260 6.78 -6.26 9.31
C VAL A 260 7.02 -6.22 7.81
N TYR A 261 6.44 -5.26 7.09
CA TYR A 261 6.41 -5.30 5.63
C TYR A 261 7.63 -4.64 4.98
N ASP A 262 8.17 -3.59 5.57
CA ASP A 262 9.34 -2.89 5.02
C ASP A 262 10.64 -3.48 5.59
N TYR A 263 10.71 -3.66 6.91
CA TYR A 263 11.94 -4.09 7.59
C TYR A 263 12.03 -5.59 7.87
N LYS A 264 10.97 -6.35 7.55
CA LYS A 264 10.89 -7.81 7.73
C LYS A 264 11.17 -8.25 9.16
N ILE A 265 10.76 -7.44 10.14
CA ILE A 265 10.89 -7.72 11.56
C ILE A 265 9.79 -8.72 11.95
N GLY A 266 10.20 -9.79 12.62
CA GLY A 266 9.26 -10.80 13.11
C GLY A 266 8.37 -10.26 14.23
N ILE A 267 7.12 -10.75 14.30
CA ILE A 267 6.25 -10.55 15.46
C ILE A 267 5.97 -11.90 16.11
N VAL A 268 6.19 -11.99 17.41
CA VAL A 268 5.78 -13.10 18.26
C VAL A 268 4.80 -12.57 19.29
N THR A 269 3.55 -13.02 19.26
CA THR A 269 2.52 -12.55 20.19
C THR A 269 1.71 -13.72 20.74
N ALA A 270 1.11 -13.54 21.92
CA ALA A 270 0.19 -14.50 22.51
C ALA A 270 -1.18 -13.88 22.81
N GLY A 271 -2.23 -14.64 22.52
CA GLY A 271 -3.62 -14.24 22.72
C GLY A 271 -4.09 -13.19 21.71
N ASP A 272 -5.06 -12.37 22.13
CA ASP A 272 -5.53 -11.24 21.33
C ASP A 272 -4.46 -10.16 21.21
N PHE A 273 -4.35 -9.55 20.03
CA PHE A 273 -3.33 -8.55 19.72
C PHE A 273 -3.95 -7.30 19.10
N LEU A 274 -3.88 -6.18 19.81
CA LEU A 274 -4.44 -4.88 19.44
C LEU A 274 -5.94 -4.96 19.10
N THR A 275 -6.72 -5.60 19.96
CA THR A 275 -8.15 -5.83 19.75
C THR A 275 -9.05 -4.92 20.59
N ASN A 276 -8.52 -4.35 21.68
CA ASN A 276 -9.28 -3.57 22.64
C ASN A 276 -8.66 -2.19 22.90
N ASP A 277 -9.51 -1.22 23.23
CA ASP A 277 -9.10 0.09 23.72
C ASP A 277 -8.50 0.01 25.14
N GLU A 278 -8.03 1.14 25.65
CA GLU A 278 -7.48 1.27 27.01
C GLU A 278 -8.50 1.02 28.12
N ASN A 279 -9.80 1.00 27.80
CA ASN A 279 -10.89 0.78 28.74
C ASN A 279 -11.34 -0.68 28.82
N GLY A 280 -10.94 -1.51 27.86
CA GLY A 280 -11.33 -2.91 27.74
C GLY A 280 -12.40 -3.17 26.68
N ASN A 281 -12.90 -2.14 26.00
CA ASN A 281 -13.89 -2.31 24.94
C ASN A 281 -13.21 -2.78 23.65
N ALA A 282 -13.92 -3.57 22.84
CA ALA A 282 -13.45 -3.95 21.53
C ALA A 282 -13.28 -2.71 20.63
N LEU A 283 -12.19 -2.66 19.86
CA LEU A 283 -11.97 -1.56 18.91
C LEU A 283 -13.06 -1.55 17.84
N PRO A 284 -13.54 -0.36 17.41
CA PRO A 284 -14.66 -0.24 16.50
C PRO A 284 -14.40 -0.86 15.13
N GLY A 285 -15.47 -1.32 14.48
CA GLY A 285 -15.39 -2.04 13.22
C GLY A 285 -14.90 -3.47 13.44
N ASP A 286 -13.85 -3.86 12.72
CA ASP A 286 -13.24 -5.18 12.87
C ASP A 286 -12.04 -5.13 13.81
N SER A 287 -12.27 -5.53 15.07
CA SER A 287 -11.24 -5.54 16.12
C SER A 287 -10.07 -6.49 15.84
N TYR A 288 -10.24 -7.48 14.96
CA TYR A 288 -9.21 -8.47 14.62
C TYR A 288 -8.47 -8.15 13.30
N SER A 289 -8.84 -7.06 12.63
CA SER A 289 -8.21 -6.63 11.38
C SER A 289 -6.68 -6.50 11.47
N ARG A 290 -6.13 -6.10 12.62
CA ARG A 290 -4.68 -5.98 12.84
C ARG A 290 -3.99 -7.33 12.90
N MET A 291 -4.64 -8.34 13.48
CA MET A 291 -4.13 -9.73 13.47
C MET A 291 -4.12 -10.31 12.06
N ARG A 292 -5.17 -10.06 11.28
CA ARG A 292 -5.17 -10.46 9.86
C ARG A 292 -4.10 -9.75 9.06
N LYS A 293 -3.95 -8.44 9.25
CA LYS A 293 -2.93 -7.66 8.54
C LYS A 293 -1.54 -8.14 8.95
N LEU A 294 -1.17 -7.96 10.22
CA LEU A 294 0.22 -8.12 10.67
C LEU A 294 0.67 -9.58 10.84
N LEU A 295 -0.25 -10.52 11.04
CA LEU A 295 0.06 -11.92 11.38
C LEU A 295 -0.53 -12.93 10.40
N ASP A 296 -1.34 -12.48 9.43
CA ASP A 296 -2.13 -13.35 8.55
C ASP A 296 -3.05 -14.34 9.32
N LEU A 297 -3.53 -13.91 10.49
CA LEU A 297 -4.39 -14.72 11.36
C LEU A 297 -5.83 -14.25 11.28
N THR A 298 -6.70 -15.12 10.78
CA THR A 298 -8.16 -14.93 10.84
C THR A 298 -8.73 -15.73 12.01
N ARG A 299 -9.51 -15.06 12.86
CA ARG A 299 -10.22 -15.73 13.95
C ARG A 299 -11.36 -16.57 13.37
N VAL A 300 -11.35 -17.88 13.64
CA VAL A 300 -12.34 -18.83 13.09
C VAL A 300 -13.55 -19.01 14.01
N ASP A 301 -13.45 -18.74 15.32
CA ASP A 301 -14.57 -18.88 16.27
C ASP A 301 -14.51 -17.94 17.49
N GLY A 302 -15.69 -17.60 18.03
CA GLY A 302 -15.87 -17.01 19.36
C GLY A 302 -17.01 -15.98 19.46
N GLY A 303 -18.23 -16.48 19.73
CA GLY A 303 -19.34 -15.80 20.43
C GLY A 303 -19.75 -14.39 19.97
N GLY A 304 -20.45 -14.28 18.83
CA GLY A 304 -21.22 -13.08 18.47
C GLY A 304 -21.61 -12.96 17.00
N ALA A 305 -22.76 -13.57 16.65
CA ALA A 305 -23.63 -13.43 15.47
C ALA A 305 -23.02 -13.03 14.10
N GLY A 306 -22.92 -14.01 13.19
CA GLY A 306 -22.74 -13.73 11.76
C GLY A 306 -22.10 -14.87 10.99
N GLU A 307 -22.79 -15.99 10.95
CA GLU A 307 -22.65 -17.10 10.01
C GLU A 307 -22.25 -16.65 8.58
N TRP A 308 -21.13 -17.17 8.03
CA TRP A 308 -21.05 -18.02 6.81
C TRP A 308 -19.75 -17.90 5.98
N ASP A 309 -19.27 -19.11 5.64
CA ASP A 309 -18.56 -19.61 4.47
C ASP A 309 -17.02 -19.49 4.33
N SER A 310 -16.39 -20.66 4.22
CA SER A 310 -14.97 -20.89 4.09
C SER A 310 -14.64 -21.35 2.67
N HIS A 311 -13.99 -20.50 1.87
CA HIS A 311 -13.26 -20.96 0.69
C HIS A 311 -11.78 -21.05 1.04
N SER A 312 -11.33 -22.28 1.32
CA SER A 312 -9.91 -22.60 1.45
C SER A 312 -9.23 -22.40 0.09
N HIS A 313 -8.26 -21.49 0.02
CA HIS A 313 -7.19 -21.62 -0.96
C HIS A 313 -5.94 -22.11 -0.22
N ARG A 314 -5.71 -23.41 -0.36
CA ARG A 314 -4.45 -24.05 -0.02
C ARG A 314 -3.36 -23.43 -0.88
N CYS A 315 -2.32 -22.92 -0.24
CA CYS A 315 -1.05 -22.62 -0.89
C CYS A 315 -0.47 -23.91 -1.48
N ASN A 316 -0.02 -23.83 -2.73
CA ASN A 316 1.16 -24.56 -3.19
C ASN A 316 2.34 -23.60 -3.14
#